data_AF-A0A2V8C0Y9-F1
#
_entry.id   AF-A0A2V8C0Y9-F1
#
_cell.length_a   1.000
_cell.length_b   1.000
_cell.length_c   1.000
_cell.angle_alpha   90.00
_cell.angle_beta   90.00
_cell.angle_gamma   90.00
#
_symmetry.space_group_name_H-M   'P 1'
#
loop_
_entity.id
_entity.type
_entity.pdbx_description
1 polymer ?
#
loop_
_entity_poly.entity_id
_entity_poly.type
_entity_poly.pdbx_seq_one_letter_code
_entity_poly.pdbx_strand_id
1 'polypeptide(L)'
;MAVLIDKSTRLIVQGMGKEGTFHARQAAAYNTNVVGGVKPGKGGTTVEGFPIFNTVQHAVTETGANASVIFVPPAFAADAIMEAADAGLPLVVCITEGIPTLDMMRAVTFLKEHPQTRLIGPNCPGVISPGKAKAGIIPGNICKEGRIGIVSRSGTLTYEAIHQLTRLGMGQSTCI
;
A
#
# COMPACT_ATOMS: atom_id res chain seq x y z
N MET A 1 -15.69 6.82 9.90
CA MET A 1 -14.79 5.82 10.53
C MET A 1 -13.87 5.27 9.44
N ALA A 2 -12.58 5.05 9.72
CA ALA A 2 -11.62 4.44 8.78
C ALA A 2 -10.94 3.25 9.47
N VAL A 3 -10.54 2.24 8.71
CA VAL A 3 -9.76 1.10 9.21
C VAL A 3 -8.45 0.99 8.42
N LEU A 4 -7.38 0.54 9.10
CA LEU A 4 -6.04 0.31 8.58
C LEU A 4 -5.27 1.56 8.09
N ILE A 5 -5.91 2.47 7.34
CA ILE A 5 -5.29 3.71 6.85
C ILE A 5 -6.18 4.94 7.06
N ASP A 6 -5.55 6.06 7.38
CA ASP A 6 -6.18 7.38 7.54
C ASP A 6 -5.16 8.53 7.32
N LYS A 7 -5.50 9.75 7.73
CA LYS A 7 -4.65 10.95 7.56
C LYS A 7 -3.32 10.89 8.35
N SER A 8 -3.22 10.02 9.35
CA SER A 8 -2.01 9.80 10.14
C SER A 8 -1.05 8.78 9.49
N THR A 9 -1.49 8.10 8.43
CA THR A 9 -0.69 7.12 7.70
C THR A 9 0.49 7.80 6.99
N ARG A 10 1.71 7.38 7.36
CA ARG A 10 2.98 7.74 6.73
C ARG A 10 3.43 6.56 5.88
N LEU A 11 3.23 6.69 4.58
CA LEU A 11 3.39 5.62 3.60
C LEU A 11 4.77 5.67 2.95
N ILE A 12 5.49 4.55 2.94
CA ILE A 12 6.63 4.36 2.04
C ILE A 12 6.25 3.47 0.85
N VAL A 13 7.00 3.62 -0.25
CA VAL A 13 6.80 2.82 -1.46
C VAL A 13 8.02 1.94 -1.71
N GLN A 14 7.86 0.63 -1.59
CA GLN A 14 8.87 -0.34 -2.00
C GLN A 14 8.77 -0.60 -3.50
N GLY A 15 9.89 -0.49 -4.21
CA GLY A 15 9.91 -0.59 -5.67
C GLY A 15 9.59 0.74 -6.35
N MET A 16 10.34 1.81 -5.99
CA MET A 16 10.24 3.13 -6.63
C MET A 16 10.85 3.14 -8.05
N GLY A 17 10.21 2.37 -8.95
CA GLY A 17 10.39 2.37 -10.41
C GLY A 17 9.23 3.10 -11.09
N LYS A 18 8.91 2.76 -12.35
CA LYS A 18 7.86 3.43 -13.12
C LYS A 18 6.48 3.42 -12.41
N GLU A 19 5.99 2.24 -12.05
CA GLU A 19 4.66 2.08 -11.42
C GLU A 19 4.65 2.62 -9.99
N GLY A 20 5.69 2.32 -9.20
CA GLY A 20 5.84 2.85 -7.84
C GLY A 20 5.82 4.37 -7.80
N THR A 21 6.59 5.04 -8.66
CA THR A 21 6.61 6.51 -8.76
C THR A 21 5.27 7.07 -9.22
N PHE A 22 4.63 6.44 -10.21
CA PHE A 22 3.32 6.86 -10.68
C PHE A 22 2.28 6.83 -9.56
N HIS A 23 2.20 5.72 -8.83
CA HIS A 23 1.23 5.55 -7.75
C HIS A 23 1.58 6.31 -6.46
N ALA A 24 2.86 6.57 -6.19
CA ALA A 24 3.30 7.46 -5.13
C ALA A 24 2.73 8.88 -5.31
N ARG A 25 2.88 9.44 -6.52
CA ARG A 25 2.34 10.75 -6.87
C ARG A 25 0.82 10.79 -6.74
N GLN A 26 0.12 9.76 -7.22
CA GLN A 26 -1.33 9.68 -7.12
C GLN A 26 -1.81 9.54 -5.68
N ALA A 27 -1.08 8.81 -4.83
CA ALA A 27 -1.39 8.69 -3.41
C ALA A 27 -1.19 10.03 -2.68
N ALA A 28 -0.09 10.72 -2.96
CA ALA A 28 0.20 12.06 -2.42
C ALA A 28 -0.86 13.08 -2.85
N ALA A 29 -1.20 13.12 -4.15
CA ALA A 29 -2.26 13.99 -4.68
C ALA A 29 -3.65 13.69 -4.08
N TYR A 30 -3.87 12.45 -3.59
CA TYR A 30 -5.11 12.04 -2.93
C TYR A 30 -5.11 12.25 -1.40
N ASN A 31 -4.13 12.97 -0.84
CA ASN A 31 -3.94 13.27 0.60
C ASN A 31 -3.18 12.23 1.43
N THR A 32 -2.57 11.20 0.81
CA THR A 32 -1.74 10.25 1.57
C THR A 32 -0.38 10.88 1.85
N ASN A 33 0.09 10.84 3.11
CA ASN A 33 1.42 11.32 3.44
C ASN A 33 2.48 10.29 2.97
N VAL A 34 2.94 10.42 1.73
CA VAL A 34 4.01 9.59 1.18
C VAL A 34 5.36 10.15 1.63
N VAL A 35 6.05 9.42 2.51
CA VAL A 35 7.25 9.89 3.20
C VAL A 35 8.56 9.41 2.57
N GLY A 36 8.51 8.51 1.58
CA GLY A 36 9.68 8.08 0.84
C GLY A 36 9.50 6.80 0.04
N GLY A 37 10.60 6.32 -0.54
CA GLY A 37 10.66 5.08 -1.30
C GLY A 37 11.86 4.23 -0.97
N VAL A 38 11.76 2.92 -1.23
CA VAL A 38 12.88 1.98 -1.07
C VAL A 38 13.30 1.46 -2.44
N LYS A 39 14.60 1.57 -2.71
CA LYS A 39 15.27 1.07 -3.91
C LYS A 39 16.74 0.78 -3.62
N PRO A 40 17.11 -0.49 -3.40
CA PRO A 40 18.48 -0.87 -3.11
C PRO A 40 19.47 -0.33 -4.16
N GLY A 41 20.61 0.19 -3.69
CA GLY A 41 21.64 0.82 -4.51
C GLY A 41 21.36 2.27 -4.90
N LYS A 42 20.21 2.84 -4.53
CA LYS A 42 19.84 4.24 -4.80
C LYS A 42 19.52 5.06 -3.54
N GLY A 43 19.84 4.54 -2.35
CA GLY A 43 19.67 5.27 -1.10
C GLY A 43 20.42 6.60 -1.10
N GLY A 44 19.82 7.63 -0.49
CA GLY A 44 20.37 8.99 -0.44
C GLY A 44 20.04 9.85 -1.68
N THR A 45 19.30 9.29 -2.65
CA THR A 45 18.80 10.05 -3.80
C THR A 45 17.34 10.47 -3.61
N THR A 46 16.80 11.23 -4.56
CA THR A 46 15.39 11.61 -4.62
C THR A 46 14.77 11.19 -5.95
N VAL A 47 13.48 10.86 -5.93
CA VAL A 47 12.67 10.59 -7.14
C VAL A 47 11.37 11.36 -7.03
N GLU A 48 11.10 12.28 -7.95
CA GLU A 48 9.90 13.13 -7.93
C GLU A 48 9.69 13.85 -6.57
N GLY A 49 10.79 14.25 -5.92
CA GLY A 49 10.78 14.88 -4.60
C GLY A 49 10.68 13.93 -3.40
N PHE A 50 10.48 12.62 -3.61
CA PHE A 50 10.47 11.63 -2.53
C PHE A 50 11.90 11.16 -2.20
N PRO A 51 12.32 11.12 -0.93
CA PRO A 51 13.60 10.56 -0.54
C PRO A 51 13.63 9.05 -0.77
N ILE A 52 14.77 8.54 -1.23
CA ILE A 52 14.99 7.12 -1.50
C ILE A 52 15.96 6.53 -0.49
N PHE A 53 15.60 5.36 0.03
CA PHE A 53 16.37 4.59 0.99
C PHE A 53 16.81 3.25 0.38
N ASN A 54 17.90 2.70 0.89
CA ASN A 54 18.39 1.37 0.47
C ASN A 54 17.58 0.23 1.08
N THR A 55 17.07 0.40 2.30
CA THR A 55 16.33 -0.63 3.05
C THR A 55 15.07 -0.03 3.67
N VAL A 56 14.09 -0.88 3.95
CA VAL A 56 12.87 -0.50 4.66
C VAL A 56 13.18 -0.04 6.08
N GLN A 57 14.08 -0.74 6.79
CA GLN A 57 14.48 -0.36 8.15
C GLN A 57 15.02 1.08 8.23
N HIS A 58 15.86 1.47 7.26
CA HIS A 58 16.38 2.83 7.20
C HIS A 58 15.26 3.85 6.93
N ALA A 59 14.36 3.55 5.98
CA ALA A 59 13.21 4.41 5.70
C ALA A 59 12.31 4.59 6.93
N VAL A 60 12.02 3.52 7.67
CA VAL A 60 11.20 3.56 8.90
C VAL A 60 11.88 4.42 9.96
N THR A 61 13.18 4.26 10.16
CA THR A 61 13.95 5.01 11.17
C THR A 61 13.92 6.52 10.89
N GLU A 62 14.16 6.93 9.65
CA GLU A 62 14.24 8.34 9.28
C GLU A 62 12.88 9.04 9.18
N THR A 63 11.85 8.31 8.75
CA THR A 63 10.55 8.91 8.40
C THR A 63 9.44 8.58 9.39
N GLY A 64 9.67 7.63 10.29
CA GLY A 64 8.66 7.08 11.17
C GLY A 64 7.51 6.40 10.41
N ALA A 65 7.74 5.90 9.19
CA ALA A 65 6.72 5.26 8.37
C ALA A 65 5.93 4.19 9.14
N ASN A 66 4.62 4.12 8.93
CA ASN A 66 3.74 3.13 9.57
C ASN A 66 2.94 2.29 8.56
N ALA A 67 3.17 2.48 7.26
CA ALA A 67 2.66 1.62 6.21
C ALA A 67 3.64 1.54 5.03
N SER A 68 3.61 0.42 4.31
CA SER A 68 4.30 0.25 3.03
C SER A 68 3.34 -0.21 1.94
N VAL A 69 3.53 0.31 0.72
CA VAL A 69 2.96 -0.26 -0.51
C VAL A 69 4.06 -0.82 -1.41
N ILE A 70 3.85 -2.03 -1.94
CA ILE A 70 4.86 -2.78 -2.72
C ILE A 70 4.45 -2.81 -4.19
N PHE A 71 5.34 -2.29 -5.04
CA PHE A 71 5.31 -2.36 -6.50
C PHE A 71 6.56 -3.07 -7.06
N VAL A 72 7.14 -3.98 -6.27
CA VAL A 72 8.32 -4.76 -6.60
C VAL A 72 7.94 -5.89 -7.57
N PRO A 73 8.79 -6.25 -8.56
CA PRO A 73 8.50 -7.36 -9.47
C PRO A 73 8.25 -8.70 -8.76
N PRO A 74 7.53 -9.64 -9.39
CA PRO A 74 7.01 -10.84 -8.71
C PRO A 74 8.10 -11.71 -8.09
N ALA A 75 9.24 -11.83 -8.76
CA ALA A 75 10.39 -12.62 -8.30
C ALA A 75 11.01 -12.12 -6.97
N PHE A 76 10.70 -10.88 -6.55
CA PHE A 76 11.30 -10.26 -5.36
C PHE A 76 10.25 -9.75 -4.37
N ALA A 77 8.96 -9.87 -4.69
CA ALA A 77 7.91 -9.25 -3.89
C ALA A 77 7.64 -9.99 -2.56
N ALA A 78 7.89 -11.30 -2.50
CA ALA A 78 7.83 -12.05 -1.23
C ALA A 78 8.90 -11.56 -0.24
N ASP A 79 10.13 -11.34 -0.70
CA ASP A 79 11.21 -10.78 0.12
C ASP A 79 10.88 -9.36 0.58
N ALA A 80 10.29 -8.52 -0.29
CA ALA A 80 9.85 -7.18 0.07
C ALA A 80 8.73 -7.17 1.15
N ILE A 81 7.86 -8.19 1.16
CA ILE A 81 6.87 -8.37 2.24
C ILE A 81 7.58 -8.70 3.56
N MET A 82 8.54 -9.63 3.52
CA MET A 82 9.28 -10.06 4.71
C MET A 82 10.15 -8.91 5.26
N GLU A 83 10.86 -8.17 4.40
CA GLU A 83 11.65 -6.98 4.79
C GLU A 83 10.78 -5.93 5.50
N ALA A 84 9.57 -5.69 5.00
CA ALA A 84 8.66 -4.75 5.65
C ALA A 84 8.16 -5.22 7.02
N ALA A 85 7.89 -6.52 7.15
CA ALA A 85 7.48 -7.11 8.40
C ALA A 85 8.60 -7.07 9.44
N ASP A 86 9.83 -7.40 9.04
CA ASP A 86 11.04 -7.36 9.86
C ASP A 86 11.35 -5.94 10.34
N ALA A 87 11.15 -4.94 9.47
CA ALA A 87 11.28 -3.52 9.82
C ALA A 87 10.16 -2.98 10.73
N GLY A 88 9.24 -3.84 11.18
CA GLY A 88 8.21 -3.49 12.15
C GLY A 88 7.06 -2.65 11.60
N LEU A 89 6.84 -2.63 10.29
CA LEU A 89 5.73 -1.87 9.70
C LEU A 89 4.37 -2.50 10.05
N PRO A 90 3.44 -1.77 10.70
CA PRO A 90 2.14 -2.32 11.08
C PRO A 90 1.25 -2.76 9.91
N LEU A 91 1.45 -2.15 8.73
CA LEU A 91 0.66 -2.42 7.52
C LEU A 91 1.55 -2.54 6.28
N VAL A 92 1.36 -3.61 5.53
CA VAL A 92 2.02 -3.88 4.24
C VAL A 92 0.96 -4.16 3.20
N VAL A 93 0.99 -3.45 2.09
CA VAL A 93 0.06 -3.59 0.96
C VAL A 93 0.83 -4.05 -0.26
N CYS A 94 0.63 -5.30 -0.68
CA CYS A 94 1.30 -5.86 -1.85
C CYS A 94 0.38 -5.83 -3.08
N ILE A 95 0.76 -5.02 -4.07
CA ILE A 95 0.00 -4.89 -5.32
C ILE A 95 0.40 -5.97 -6.32
N THR A 96 1.67 -6.37 -6.30
CA THR A 96 2.29 -7.27 -7.28
C THR A 96 1.46 -8.54 -7.52
N GLU A 97 1.18 -8.80 -8.79
CA GLU A 97 0.58 -10.03 -9.28
C GLU A 97 1.66 -11.03 -9.73
N GLY A 98 1.36 -12.34 -9.69
CA GLY A 98 2.24 -13.37 -10.26
C GLY A 98 3.38 -13.82 -9.34
N ILE A 99 3.32 -13.49 -8.05
CA ILE A 99 4.26 -14.05 -7.06
C ILE A 99 4.04 -15.57 -7.00
N PRO A 100 5.10 -16.40 -7.10
CA PRO A 100 4.96 -17.85 -6.97
C PRO A 100 4.29 -18.23 -5.65
N THR A 101 3.37 -19.20 -5.69
CA THR A 101 2.61 -19.63 -4.50
C THR A 101 3.54 -20.07 -3.36
N LEU A 102 4.65 -20.77 -3.69
CA LEU A 102 5.62 -21.20 -2.69
C LEU A 102 6.32 -20.02 -1.99
N ASP A 103 6.60 -18.94 -2.71
CA ASP A 103 7.20 -17.74 -2.12
C ASP A 103 6.20 -17.00 -1.22
N MET A 104 4.93 -16.95 -1.61
CA MET A 104 3.88 -16.44 -0.73
C MET A 104 3.66 -17.30 0.51
N MET A 105 3.76 -18.63 0.40
CA MET A 105 3.70 -19.51 1.59
C MET A 105 4.84 -19.22 2.56
N ARG A 106 6.05 -18.93 2.06
CA ARG A 106 7.19 -18.51 2.89
C ARG A 106 6.91 -17.17 3.57
N ALA A 107 6.49 -16.15 2.81
CA ALA A 107 6.19 -14.83 3.36
C ALA A 107 5.05 -14.86 4.40
N VAL A 108 3.98 -15.61 4.16
CA VAL A 108 2.88 -15.79 5.13
C VAL A 108 3.34 -16.54 6.38
N THR A 109 4.25 -17.50 6.25
CA THR A 109 4.82 -18.20 7.40
C THR A 109 5.70 -17.26 8.23
N PHE A 110 6.55 -16.47 7.59
CA PHE A 110 7.37 -15.44 8.25
C PHE A 110 6.52 -14.39 8.99
N LEU A 111 5.39 -13.97 8.40
CA LEU A 111 4.46 -13.04 9.03
C LEU A 111 3.83 -13.57 10.34
N LYS A 112 3.80 -14.89 10.56
CA LYS A 112 3.32 -15.46 11.85
C LYS A 112 4.23 -15.10 13.02
N GLU A 113 5.51 -14.86 12.75
CA GLU A 113 6.50 -14.41 13.73
C GLU A 113 6.43 -12.88 13.97
N HIS A 114 5.63 -12.16 13.17
CA HIS A 114 5.48 -10.70 13.17
C HIS A 114 4.01 -10.29 13.36
N PRO A 115 3.36 -10.63 14.48
CA PRO A 115 1.91 -10.46 14.67
C PRO A 115 1.43 -9.00 14.63
N GLN A 116 2.33 -8.03 14.78
CA GLN A 116 2.06 -6.60 14.64
C GLN A 116 1.79 -6.17 13.19
N THR A 117 2.27 -6.94 12.21
CA THR A 117 2.24 -6.60 10.80
C THR A 117 1.04 -7.24 10.10
N ARG A 118 0.23 -6.42 9.44
CA ARG A 118 -0.90 -6.88 8.60
C ARG A 118 -0.54 -6.78 7.13
N LEU A 119 -0.73 -7.87 6.40
CA LEU A 119 -0.58 -7.92 4.95
C LEU A 119 -1.96 -7.77 4.27
N ILE A 120 -2.06 -6.86 3.29
CA ILE A 120 -3.13 -6.81 2.29
C ILE A 120 -2.54 -7.24 0.94
N GLY A 121 -3.20 -8.18 0.25
CA GLY A 121 -2.71 -8.76 -0.99
C GLY A 121 -1.98 -10.10 -0.79
N PRO A 122 -1.13 -10.53 -1.74
CA PRO A 122 -0.73 -9.85 -2.97
C PRO A 122 -1.85 -9.84 -4.02
N ASN A 123 -1.55 -9.43 -5.26
CA ASN A 123 -2.49 -9.37 -6.37
C ASN A 123 -3.81 -8.68 -5.99
N CYS A 124 -3.71 -7.44 -5.51
CA CYS A 124 -4.85 -6.69 -5.02
C CYS A 124 -4.79 -5.23 -5.48
N PRO A 125 -5.93 -4.52 -5.53
CA PRO A 125 -5.94 -3.10 -5.85
C PRO A 125 -5.40 -2.23 -4.70
N GLY A 126 -5.21 -2.80 -3.50
CA GLY A 126 -4.77 -2.12 -2.28
C GLY A 126 -5.95 -1.66 -1.42
N VAL A 127 -5.73 -0.61 -0.63
CA VAL A 127 -6.70 -0.10 0.34
C VAL A 127 -6.89 1.42 0.19
N ILE A 128 -8.12 1.88 0.36
CA ILE A 128 -8.46 3.30 0.32
C ILE A 128 -9.48 3.66 1.40
N SER A 129 -9.20 4.71 2.17
CA SER A 129 -10.15 5.39 3.04
C SER A 129 -10.50 6.72 2.40
N PRO A 130 -11.70 6.88 1.80
CA PRO A 130 -12.02 8.05 0.99
C PRO A 130 -11.82 9.38 1.73
N GLY A 131 -11.23 10.36 1.05
CA GLY A 131 -10.91 11.68 1.63
C GLY A 131 -9.79 11.70 2.68
N LYS A 132 -9.13 10.55 2.94
CA LYS A 132 -8.12 10.43 4.00
C LYS A 132 -6.79 9.93 3.47
N ALA A 133 -6.76 8.70 2.95
CA ALA A 133 -5.52 8.07 2.47
C ALA A 133 -5.83 6.95 1.48
N LYS A 134 -4.82 6.62 0.67
CA LYS A 134 -4.83 5.55 -0.33
C LYS A 134 -3.46 4.89 -0.39
N ALA A 135 -3.42 3.57 -0.31
CA ALA A 135 -2.24 2.76 -0.61
C ALA A 135 -2.61 1.70 -1.66
N GLY A 136 -2.17 1.92 -2.91
CA GLY A 136 -2.44 1.02 -4.04
C GLY A 136 -2.95 1.75 -5.27
N ILE A 137 -3.80 1.08 -6.05
CA ILE A 137 -4.18 1.48 -7.41
C ILE A 137 -5.68 1.84 -7.55
N ILE A 138 -6.49 1.73 -6.48
CA ILE A 138 -7.92 2.10 -6.51
C ILE A 138 -8.14 3.56 -6.95
N PRO A 139 -8.87 3.87 -8.04
CA PRO A 139 -9.06 5.25 -8.48
C PRO A 139 -9.79 6.10 -7.44
N GLY A 140 -9.14 7.15 -6.93
CA GLY A 140 -9.68 7.95 -5.83
C GLY A 140 -10.86 8.83 -6.23
N ASN A 141 -10.94 9.23 -7.50
CA ASN A 141 -11.98 10.12 -8.04
C ASN A 141 -13.39 9.49 -8.08
N ILE A 142 -13.51 8.17 -8.01
CA ILE A 142 -14.82 7.49 -7.93
C ILE A 142 -15.28 7.25 -6.48
N CYS A 143 -14.40 7.50 -5.52
CA CYS A 143 -14.66 7.28 -4.10
C CYS A 143 -15.32 8.50 -3.45
N LYS A 144 -16.20 8.26 -2.48
CA LYS A 144 -16.83 9.33 -1.69
C LYS A 144 -16.86 8.89 -0.23
N GLU A 145 -16.49 9.76 0.70
CA GLU A 145 -16.59 9.45 2.13
C GLU A 145 -18.04 9.10 2.49
N GLY A 146 -18.21 8.00 3.23
CA GLY A 146 -19.51 7.49 3.63
C GLY A 146 -19.39 6.40 4.70
N ARG A 147 -20.40 5.52 4.73
CA ARG A 147 -20.59 4.57 5.84
C ARG A 147 -20.39 3.09 5.49
N ILE A 148 -20.28 2.76 4.20
CA ILE A 148 -20.23 1.36 3.75
C ILE A 148 -18.76 0.90 3.67
N GLY A 149 -18.42 -0.19 4.35
CA GLY A 149 -17.15 -0.88 4.16
C GLY A 149 -17.23 -1.84 2.99
N ILE A 150 -16.17 -1.96 2.20
CA ILE A 150 -16.08 -2.92 1.10
C ILE A 150 -14.87 -3.82 1.33
N VAL A 151 -15.08 -5.13 1.19
CA VAL A 151 -14.01 -6.13 1.13
C VAL A 151 -14.21 -6.94 -0.14
N SER A 152 -13.16 -7.07 -0.95
CA SER A 152 -13.26 -7.74 -2.24
C SER A 152 -11.96 -8.44 -2.64
N ARG A 153 -12.10 -9.47 -3.48
CA ARG A 153 -10.97 -10.18 -4.09
C ARG A 153 -10.72 -9.77 -5.54
N SER A 154 -11.46 -8.81 -6.05
CA SER A 154 -11.38 -8.34 -7.44
C SER A 154 -11.31 -6.82 -7.51
N GLY A 155 -10.30 -6.28 -8.21
CA GLY A 155 -10.12 -4.84 -8.37
C GLY A 155 -11.28 -4.17 -9.10
N THR A 156 -11.55 -4.58 -10.34
CA THR A 156 -12.57 -3.93 -11.18
C THR A 156 -13.98 -4.05 -10.61
N LEU A 157 -14.33 -5.18 -9.99
CA LEU A 157 -15.62 -5.34 -9.32
C LEU A 157 -15.74 -4.44 -8.09
N THR A 158 -14.63 -4.19 -7.38
CA THR A 158 -14.59 -3.21 -6.29
C THR A 158 -14.91 -1.82 -6.80
N TYR A 159 -14.40 -1.45 -7.98
CA TYR A 159 -14.63 -0.12 -8.57
C TYR A 159 -16.10 0.05 -8.96
N GLU A 160 -16.73 -1.00 -9.47
CA GLU A 160 -18.17 -0.99 -9.77
C GLU A 160 -19.01 -0.79 -8.50
N ALA A 161 -18.72 -1.55 -7.44
CA ALA A 161 -19.40 -1.39 -6.15
C ALA A 161 -19.21 0.02 -5.56
N ILE A 162 -17.98 0.56 -5.61
CA ILE A 162 -17.67 1.94 -5.20
C ILE A 162 -18.53 2.92 -6.01
N HIS A 163 -18.55 2.77 -7.34
CA HIS A 163 -19.28 3.68 -8.22
C HIS A 163 -20.78 3.70 -7.92
N GLN A 164 -21.40 2.53 -7.75
CA GLN A 164 -22.82 2.42 -7.41
C GLN A 164 -23.13 3.09 -6.05
N LEU A 165 -22.35 2.77 -5.02
CA LEU A 165 -22.55 3.34 -3.68
C LEU A 165 -22.34 4.86 -3.64
N THR A 166 -21.37 5.36 -4.40
CA THR A 166 -21.14 6.81 -4.55
C THR A 166 -22.32 7.49 -5.24
N ARG A 167 -22.85 6.91 -6.33
CA ARG A 167 -24.01 7.46 -7.06
C ARG A 167 -25.30 7.46 -6.25
N LEU A 168 -25.47 6.46 -5.37
CA LEU A 168 -26.59 6.40 -4.43
C LEU A 168 -26.39 7.32 -3.20
N GLY A 169 -25.30 8.09 -3.15
CA GLY A 169 -25.01 9.01 -2.05
C GLY A 169 -24.59 8.33 -0.74
N MET A 170 -24.36 7.01 -0.75
CA MET A 170 -24.02 6.25 0.45
C MET A 170 -22.54 6.38 0.84
N GLY A 171 -21.66 6.45 -0.17
CA GLY A 171 -20.20 6.52 0.00
C GLY A 171 -19.59 5.32 0.72
N GLN A 172 -18.27 5.37 0.98
CA GLN A 172 -17.50 4.28 1.58
C GLN A 172 -16.71 4.77 2.81
N SER A 173 -16.56 3.89 3.80
CA SER A 173 -15.71 4.12 4.97
C SER A 173 -14.25 3.76 4.66
N THR A 174 -14.02 2.51 4.28
CA THR A 174 -12.75 1.98 3.74
C THR A 174 -13.05 0.84 2.77
N CYS A 175 -12.33 0.78 1.65
CA CYS A 175 -12.39 -0.34 0.69
C CYS A 175 -11.07 -1.11 0.74
N ILE A 176 -11.16 -2.44 0.87
CA ILE A 176 -10.04 -3.39 0.99
C ILE A 176 -10.18 -4.46 -0.10
#